data_AF-A0AAD5UTD2-F1
#
_entry.id   AF-A0AAD5UTD2-F1
#
_cell.length_a   1.000
_cell.length_b   1.000
_cell.length_c   1.000
_cell.angle_alpha   90.00
_cell.angle_beta   90.00
_cell.angle_gamma   90.00
#
_symmetry.space_group_name_H-M   'P 1'
#
loop_
_entity.id
_entity.type
_entity.pdbx_description
1 polymer ?
#
loop_
_entity_poly.entity_id
_entity_poly.type
_entity_poly.pdbx_seq_one_letter_code
_entity_poly.pdbx_strand_id
1 'polypeptide(L)'
;MARIRRELDPDTRLRRPIDIKGLFFAKNANSFASVNIHTLVPQDETATVSRFPCFEHLMGTNIATQECMVRVPIGNDQYRNYLLAVQYDPTCPINQSLRAITRGVNWRGAICVLRSGRRVLATSMAGRTDQRNAIRAVRRFLVANRNLIEHATQNSRTPTFPSSLP
;
A
#
# COMPACT_ATOMS: atom_id res chain seq x y z
N MET A 1 6.13 21.91 -3.87
CA MET A 1 6.21 20.73 -4.75
C MET A 1 7.44 19.92 -4.38
N ALA A 2 7.28 18.66 -3.98
CA ALA A 2 8.40 17.73 -3.81
C ALA A 2 7.95 16.33 -4.28
N ARG A 3 8.31 15.97 -5.51
CA ARG A 3 8.28 14.58 -5.98
C ARG A 3 9.45 13.88 -5.29
N ILE A 4 9.19 13.13 -4.22
CA ILE A 4 10.19 12.16 -3.74
C ILE A 4 10.04 10.94 -4.66
N ARG A 5 10.65 11.00 -5.85
CA ARG A 5 11.15 9.76 -6.45
C ARG A 5 12.26 9.31 -5.51
N ARG A 6 12.05 8.22 -4.76
CA ARG A 6 13.18 7.50 -4.18
C ARG A 6 13.86 6.80 -5.35
N GLU A 7 14.68 7.53 -6.08
CA GLU A 7 15.70 6.91 -6.93
C GLU A 7 16.63 6.18 -5.96
N LEU A 8 16.87 4.89 -6.21
CA LEU A 8 17.96 4.22 -5.52
C LEU A 8 19.22 5.00 -5.85
N ASP A 9 19.96 5.40 -4.82
CA ASP A 9 21.29 5.97 -4.99
C ASP A 9 22.11 4.99 -5.85
N PRO A 10 22.68 5.44 -6.99
CA PRO A 10 23.39 4.57 -7.93
C PRO A 10 24.55 3.81 -7.29
N ASP A 11 25.08 4.28 -6.16
CA ASP A 11 26.14 3.59 -5.41
C ASP A 11 25.59 2.53 -4.42
N THR A 12 24.27 2.40 -4.29
CA THR A 12 23.63 1.41 -3.43
C THR A 12 23.88 0.01 -3.98
N ARG A 13 24.81 -0.71 -3.35
CA ARG A 13 25.01 -2.14 -3.60
C ARG A 13 23.75 -2.90 -3.19
N LEU A 14 23.27 -3.77 -4.07
CA LEU A 14 22.09 -4.59 -3.85
C LEU A 14 22.48 -6.02 -3.43
N ARG A 15 21.74 -6.57 -2.47
CA ARG A 15 21.71 -8.01 -2.23
C ARG A 15 20.87 -8.70 -3.30
N ARG A 16 20.87 -10.03 -3.28
CA ARG A 16 19.90 -10.82 -4.05
C ARG A 16 18.47 -10.33 -3.72
N PRO A 17 17.68 -9.94 -4.73
CA PRO A 17 16.29 -9.57 -4.53
C PRO A 17 15.49 -10.69 -3.87
N ILE A 18 14.47 -10.31 -3.11
CA ILE A 18 13.59 -11.25 -2.41
C ILE A 18 12.14 -10.99 -2.77
N ASP A 19 11.30 -12.00 -2.62
CA ASP A 19 9.86 -11.86 -2.74
C ASP A 19 9.22 -11.74 -1.35
N ILE A 20 8.47 -10.67 -1.16
CA ILE A 20 7.74 -10.39 0.07
C ILE A 20 6.25 -10.67 -0.15
N LYS A 21 5.62 -11.41 0.78
CA LYS A 21 4.17 -11.66 0.70
C LYS A 21 3.37 -10.45 1.17
N GLY A 22 2.41 -10.04 0.35
CA GLY A 22 1.45 -8.96 0.63
C GLY A 22 0.02 -9.33 0.26
N LEU A 23 -0.88 -8.38 0.42
CA LEU A 23 -2.25 -8.46 -0.09
C LEU A 23 -2.44 -7.49 -1.25
N PHE A 24 -3.16 -7.93 -2.27
CA PHE A 24 -3.47 -7.11 -3.42
C PHE A 24 -4.97 -7.07 -3.68
N PHE A 25 -5.50 -5.86 -3.73
CA PHE A 25 -6.86 -5.50 -4.08
C PHE A 25 -6.85 -4.97 -5.51
N ALA A 26 -6.88 -5.87 -6.48
CA ALA A 26 -6.85 -5.50 -7.90
C ALA A 26 -8.11 -4.70 -8.27
N LYS A 27 -7.96 -3.74 -9.19
CA LYS A 27 -9.04 -2.81 -9.58
C LYS A 27 -10.33 -3.48 -10.09
N ASN A 28 -10.21 -4.67 -10.68
CA ASN A 28 -11.31 -5.40 -11.31
C ASN A 28 -11.65 -6.73 -10.61
N ALA A 29 -11.18 -6.93 -9.38
CA ALA A 29 -11.40 -8.19 -8.65
C ALA A 29 -12.52 -8.07 -7.60
N ASN A 30 -13.24 -9.17 -7.40
CA ASN A 30 -14.28 -9.29 -6.39
C ASN A 30 -13.73 -9.67 -5.00
N SER A 31 -12.50 -10.15 -4.94
CA SER A 31 -11.78 -10.50 -3.71
C SER A 31 -10.33 -10.05 -3.83
N PHE A 32 -9.65 -9.94 -2.68
CA PHE A 32 -8.21 -9.69 -2.65
C PHE A 32 -7.44 -11.00 -2.82
N ALA A 33 -6.20 -10.91 -3.27
CA ALA A 33 -5.29 -12.03 -3.40
C ALA A 33 -4.05 -11.85 -2.52
N SER A 34 -3.51 -12.95 -2.03
CA SER A 34 -2.14 -12.99 -1.51
C SER A 34 -1.17 -13.00 -2.68
N VAL A 35 -0.19 -12.10 -2.67
CA VAL A 35 0.75 -11.91 -3.78
C VAL A 35 2.18 -11.86 -3.28
N ASN A 36 3.13 -12.19 -4.16
CA ASN A 36 4.55 -11.98 -3.95
C ASN A 36 4.95 -10.67 -4.63
N ILE A 37 5.58 -9.77 -3.88
CA ILE A 37 6.10 -8.50 -4.38
C ILE A 37 7.61 -8.64 -4.47
N HIS A 38 8.14 -8.55 -5.69
CA HIS A 38 9.57 -8.51 -5.91
C HIS A 38 10.15 -7.26 -5.24
N THR A 39 11.16 -7.46 -4.41
CA THR A 39 11.70 -6.41 -3.55
C THR A 39 13.22 -6.35 -3.69
N LEU A 40 13.72 -5.19 -4.11
CA LEU A 40 15.15 -4.89 -4.12
C LEU A 40 15.60 -4.60 -2.69
N VAL A 41 16.71 -5.23 -2.26
CA VAL A 41 17.20 -5.13 -0.89
C VAL A 41 18.61 -4.54 -0.92
N PRO A 42 18.83 -3.34 -0.34
CA PRO A 42 20.15 -2.78 -0.16
C PRO A 42 21.08 -3.71 0.64
N GLN A 43 22.38 -3.65 0.35
CA GLN A 43 23.40 -4.40 1.09
C GLN A 43 23.41 -4.00 2.56
N ASP A 44 23.29 -2.71 2.84
CA ASP A 44 23.25 -2.16 4.19
C ASP A 44 21.92 -1.42 4.41
N GLU A 45 20.93 -2.12 4.95
CA GLU A 45 19.62 -1.52 5.25
C GLU A 45 19.74 -0.56 6.44
N THR A 46 19.31 0.68 6.23
CA THR A 46 19.23 1.74 7.24
C THR A 46 17.86 2.43 7.19
N ALA A 47 17.62 3.37 8.10
CA ALA A 47 16.39 4.16 8.10
C ALA A 47 16.23 5.00 6.82
N THR A 48 17.33 5.42 6.19
CA THR A 48 17.36 6.21 4.95
C THR A 48 17.56 5.35 3.70
N VAL A 49 18.17 4.17 3.86
CA VAL A 49 18.43 3.20 2.78
C VAL A 49 17.59 1.95 3.02
N SER A 50 16.36 1.98 2.53
CA SER A 50 15.37 0.92 2.74
C SER A 50 15.26 0.02 1.51
N ARG A 51 14.83 -1.24 1.72
CA ARG A 51 14.33 -2.07 0.62
C ARG A 51 13.22 -1.38 -0.18
N PHE A 52 13.17 -1.70 -1.47
CA PHE A 52 12.28 -1.10 -2.44
C PHE A 52 11.35 -2.16 -3.05
N PRO A 53 10.08 -2.26 -2.60
CA PRO A 53 9.10 -3.17 -3.19
C PRO A 53 8.65 -2.64 -4.56
N CYS A 54 8.77 -3.45 -5.61
CA CYS A 54 8.40 -3.08 -6.98
C CYS A 54 6.90 -3.27 -7.22
N PHE A 55 6.08 -2.32 -6.76
CA PHE A 55 4.62 -2.38 -6.89
C PHE A 55 4.13 -2.34 -8.34
N GLU A 56 4.91 -1.74 -9.23
CA GLU A 56 4.63 -1.56 -10.65
C GLU A 56 4.39 -2.89 -11.36
N HIS A 57 5.02 -3.97 -10.90
CA HIS A 57 4.80 -5.31 -11.45
C HIS A 57 3.36 -5.80 -11.25
N LEU A 58 2.71 -5.41 -10.15
CA LEU A 58 1.33 -5.79 -9.84
C LEU A 58 0.31 -4.76 -10.29
N MET A 59 0.65 -3.48 -10.14
CA MET A 59 -0.29 -2.37 -10.29
C MET A 59 -0.20 -1.70 -11.66
N GLY A 60 0.85 -2.00 -12.43
CA GLY A 60 1.18 -1.29 -13.67
C GLY A 60 1.69 0.13 -13.42
N THR A 61 2.15 0.79 -14.47
CA THR A 61 2.78 2.12 -14.42
C THR A 61 1.89 3.25 -14.95
N ASN A 62 0.73 2.91 -15.51
CA ASN A 62 -0.17 3.88 -16.16
C ASN A 62 -0.85 4.84 -15.17
N ILE A 63 -0.97 4.43 -13.90
CA ILE A 63 -1.58 5.23 -12.84
C ILE A 63 -0.52 5.49 -11.78
N ALA A 64 -0.42 6.74 -11.31
CA ALA A 64 0.54 7.11 -10.28
C ALA A 64 0.27 6.34 -8.97
N THR A 65 1.28 5.62 -8.50
CA THR A 65 1.25 4.95 -7.19
C THR A 65 1.63 5.95 -6.10
N GLN A 66 0.80 6.01 -5.05
CA GLN A 66 1.08 6.77 -3.83
C GLN A 66 1.27 5.80 -2.66
N GLU A 67 2.17 6.14 -1.74
CA GLU A 67 2.46 5.32 -0.57
C GLU A 67 1.90 5.95 0.70
N CYS A 68 1.31 5.13 1.57
CA CYS A 68 0.82 5.54 2.88
C CYS A 68 1.16 4.50 3.93
N MET A 69 1.83 4.92 5.00
CA MET A 69 2.05 4.09 6.18
C MET A 69 0.84 4.15 7.12
N VAL A 70 0.22 3.02 7.44
CA VAL A 70 -0.95 2.96 8.32
C VAL A 70 -0.62 2.19 9.58
N ARG A 71 -0.84 2.83 10.73
CA ARG A 71 -0.68 2.21 12.04
C ARG A 71 -1.99 1.54 12.47
N VAL A 72 -1.91 0.28 12.88
CA VAL A 72 -3.05 -0.55 13.28
C VAL A 72 -2.87 -1.02 14.71
N PRO A 73 -3.82 -0.73 15.63
CA PRO A 73 -3.80 -1.29 16.98
C PRO A 73 -4.05 -2.81 16.94
N ILE A 74 -3.23 -3.57 17.66
CA ILE A 74 -3.32 -5.04 17.74
C ILE A 74 -3.63 -5.57 19.16
N GLY A 75 -3.89 -4.67 20.12
CA GLY A 75 -4.21 -4.98 21.52
C GLY A 75 -3.09 -4.58 22.48
N ASN A 76 -3.40 -4.42 23.78
CA ASN A 76 -2.45 -4.10 24.86
C ASN A 76 -1.49 -2.95 24.52
N ASP A 77 -2.01 -1.83 23.99
CA ASP A 77 -1.23 -0.67 23.52
C ASP A 77 -0.15 -0.98 22.47
N GLN A 78 -0.22 -2.16 21.86
CA GLN A 78 0.66 -2.54 20.77
C GLN A 78 0.04 -2.14 19.42
N TYR A 79 0.94 -1.76 18.52
CA TYR A 79 0.60 -1.37 17.17
C TYR A 79 1.46 -2.10 16.16
N ARG A 80 0.93 -2.22 14.95
CA ARG A 80 1.65 -2.74 13.79
C ARG A 80 1.46 -1.80 12.61
N ASN A 81 2.54 -1.53 11.91
CA ASN A 81 2.55 -0.65 10.75
C ASN A 81 2.38 -1.48 9.47
N TYR A 82 1.62 -0.94 8.53
CA TYR A 82 1.39 -1.50 7.20
C TYR A 82 1.66 -0.43 6.15
N LEU A 83 2.46 -0.77 5.14
CA LEU A 83 2.70 0.08 3.99
C LEU A 83 1.63 -0.22 2.95
N LEU A 84 0.86 0.80 2.57
CA LEU A 84 -0.10 0.74 1.48
C LEU A 84 0.51 1.43 0.27
N ALA A 85 0.52 0.75 -0.87
CA ALA A 85 0.69 1.35 -2.19
C ALA A 85 -0.67 1.44 -2.85
N VAL A 86 -1.10 2.66 -3.21
CA VAL A 86 -2.44 2.95 -3.69
C VAL A 86 -2.40 3.61 -5.06
N GLN A 87 -3.30 3.19 -5.93
CA GLN A 87 -3.59 3.84 -7.20
C GLN A 87 -5.07 4.22 -7.20
N TYR A 88 -5.35 5.48 -7.51
CA TYR A 88 -6.70 5.98 -7.69
C TYR A 88 -6.86 6.53 -9.10
N ASP A 89 -7.89 6.06 -9.79
CA ASP A 89 -8.26 6.50 -11.13
C ASP A 89 -9.79 6.56 -11.23
N PRO A 90 -10.37 7.76 -11.43
CA PRO A 90 -11.82 7.93 -11.49
C PRO A 90 -12.47 7.21 -12.69
N THR A 91 -11.71 6.86 -13.73
CA THR A 91 -12.20 6.14 -14.90
C THR A 91 -12.34 4.63 -14.66
N CYS A 92 -11.62 4.09 -13.67
CA CYS A 92 -11.72 2.68 -13.31
C CYS A 92 -13.08 2.36 -12.67
N PRO A 93 -13.61 1.13 -12.79
CA PRO A 93 -14.81 0.72 -12.07
C PRO A 93 -14.60 0.76 -10.55
N ILE A 94 -15.71 0.75 -9.80
CA ILE A 94 -15.66 0.64 -8.34
C ILE A 94 -15.04 -0.72 -7.99
N ASN A 95 -13.98 -0.70 -7.18
CA ASN A 95 -13.29 -1.89 -6.73
C ASN A 95 -14.16 -2.65 -5.72
N GLN A 96 -14.72 -3.78 -6.15
CA GLN A 96 -15.67 -4.56 -5.34
C GLN A 96 -15.01 -5.18 -4.11
N SER A 97 -13.76 -5.63 -4.23
CA SER A 97 -13.02 -6.19 -3.08
C SER A 97 -12.84 -5.17 -1.94
N LEU A 98 -12.63 -3.89 -2.27
CA LEU A 98 -12.51 -2.81 -1.29
C LEU A 98 -13.87 -2.35 -0.74
N ARG A 99 -14.90 -2.35 -1.59
CA ARG A 99 -16.28 -2.07 -1.18
C ARG A 99 -16.80 -3.08 -0.17
N ALA A 100 -16.38 -4.34 -0.27
CA ALA A 100 -16.68 -5.38 0.71
C ALA A 100 -16.07 -5.11 2.10
N ILE A 101 -14.93 -4.40 2.16
CA ILE A 101 -14.27 -4.02 3.43
C ILE A 101 -14.93 -2.80 4.07
N THR A 102 -15.19 -1.76 3.28
CA THR A 102 -15.76 -0.50 3.76
C THR A 102 -16.96 -0.10 2.92
N ARG A 103 -18.15 -0.45 3.41
CA ARG A 103 -19.41 -0.03 2.76
C ARG A 103 -19.46 1.49 2.68
N GLY A 104 -19.89 2.01 1.53
CA GLY A 104 -20.04 3.44 1.28
C GLY A 104 -18.77 4.18 0.83
N VAL A 105 -17.64 3.50 0.61
CA VAL A 105 -16.48 4.12 -0.07
C VAL A 105 -16.38 3.54 -1.48
N ASN A 106 -16.57 4.40 -2.49
CA ASN A 106 -16.50 4.03 -3.91
C ASN A 106 -15.07 4.16 -4.43
N TRP A 107 -14.14 3.39 -3.86
CA TRP A 107 -12.76 3.38 -4.35
C TRP A 107 -12.68 2.89 -5.79
N ARG A 108 -11.93 3.60 -6.64
CA ARG A 108 -11.69 3.25 -8.04
C ARG A 108 -10.18 3.18 -8.28
N GLY A 109 -9.69 1.98 -8.56
CA GLY A 109 -8.26 1.68 -8.66
C GLY A 109 -7.82 0.54 -7.75
N ALA A 110 -6.52 0.38 -7.54
CA ALA A 110 -5.94 -0.77 -6.86
C ALA A 110 -5.24 -0.37 -5.55
N ILE A 111 -5.16 -1.32 -4.61
CA ILE A 111 -4.40 -1.16 -3.36
C ILE A 111 -3.54 -2.42 -3.15
N CYS A 112 -2.24 -2.24 -2.96
CA CYS A 112 -1.34 -3.27 -2.45
C CYS A 112 -0.96 -2.95 -1.01
N VAL A 113 -0.85 -3.98 -0.17
CA VAL A 113 -0.55 -3.84 1.25
C VAL A 113 0.60 -4.77 1.61
N LEU A 114 1.61 -4.19 2.26
CA LEU A 114 2.73 -4.90 2.85
C LEU A 114 2.74 -4.68 4.37
N ARG A 115 3.26 -5.66 5.11
CA ARG A 115 3.57 -5.44 6.53
C ARG A 115 4.85 -4.63 6.63
N SER A 116 4.89 -3.60 7.47
CA SER A 116 6.15 -2.92 7.80
C SER A 116 6.89 -3.72 8.88
N GLY A 117 8.21 -3.81 8.73
CA GLY A 117 9.09 -4.35 9.77
C GLY A 117 9.42 -3.29 10.83
N ARG A 118 10.07 -3.72 11.93
CA ARG A 118 10.55 -2.81 12.99
C ARG A 118 11.76 -1.97 12.55
N ARG A 119 12.61 -2.53 11.69
CA ARG A 119 13.85 -1.91 11.18
C ARG A 119 13.90 -1.81 9.66
N VAL A 120 12.83 -2.24 8.99
CA VAL A 120 12.77 -2.36 7.53
C VAL A 120 11.41 -1.88 7.04
N LEU A 121 11.39 -1.22 5.87
CA LEU A 121 10.18 -0.61 5.32
C LEU A 121 9.06 -1.63 5.09
N ALA A 122 9.40 -2.82 4.59
CA ALA A 122 8.45 -3.88 4.29
C ALA A 122 8.99 -5.26 4.69
N THR A 123 8.11 -6.17 5.08
CA THR A 123 8.43 -7.56 5.37
C THR A 123 7.24 -8.46 5.03
N SER A 124 7.52 -9.75 4.91
CA SER A 124 6.53 -10.75 4.50
C SER A 124 5.43 -10.88 5.55
N MET A 125 4.17 -10.93 5.11
CA MET A 125 3.04 -11.23 5.99
C MET A 125 3.11 -12.67 6.50
N ALA A 126 3.00 -12.85 7.82
CA ALA A 126 3.11 -14.14 8.50
C ALA A 126 1.71 -14.72 8.83
N GLY A 127 0.96 -15.05 7.79
CA GLY A 127 -0.30 -15.81 7.90
C GLY A 127 -1.55 -14.97 8.21
N ARG A 128 -2.62 -15.67 8.67
CA ARG A 128 -4.00 -15.13 8.73
C ARG A 128 -4.17 -13.93 9.66
N THR A 129 -3.37 -13.81 10.71
CA THR A 129 -3.44 -12.67 11.64
C THR A 129 -2.89 -11.40 11.00
N ASP A 130 -1.78 -11.50 10.26
CA ASP A 130 -1.25 -10.37 9.50
C ASP A 130 -2.22 -9.94 8.39
N GLN A 131 -2.82 -10.90 7.69
CA GLN A 131 -3.84 -10.62 6.69
C GLN A 131 -5.05 -9.87 7.26
N ARG A 132 -5.57 -10.30 8.43
CA ARG A 132 -6.67 -9.59 9.10
C ARG A 132 -6.30 -8.16 9.48
N ASN A 133 -5.09 -7.95 9.99
CA ASN A 133 -4.61 -6.62 10.35
C ASN A 133 -4.30 -5.74 9.13
N ALA A 134 -3.83 -6.32 8.03
CA ALA A 134 -3.67 -5.61 6.75
C ALA A 134 -5.02 -5.14 6.19
N ILE A 135 -6.07 -5.98 6.26
CA ILE A 135 -7.44 -5.56 5.90
C ILE A 135 -7.92 -4.42 6.82
N ARG A 136 -7.61 -4.47 8.11
CA ARG A 136 -7.89 -3.35 9.04
C ARG A 136 -7.14 -2.08 8.66
N ALA A 137 -5.89 -2.18 8.20
CA ALA A 137 -5.11 -1.04 7.69
C ALA A 137 -5.80 -0.39 6.48
N VAL A 138 -6.22 -1.20 5.50
CA VAL A 138 -6.98 -0.73 4.33
C VAL A 138 -8.28 -0.05 4.75
N ARG A 139 -9.03 -0.64 5.67
CA ARG A 139 -10.25 -0.03 6.19
C ARG A 139 -9.99 1.33 6.83
N ARG A 140 -8.96 1.44 7.69
CA ARG A 140 -8.58 2.72 8.33
C ARG A 140 -8.24 3.77 7.28
N PHE A 141 -7.45 3.40 6.27
CA PHE A 141 -7.10 4.29 5.16
C PHE A 141 -8.32 4.79 4.38
N LEU A 142 -9.22 3.89 3.99
CA LEU A 142 -10.44 4.24 3.25
C LEU A 142 -11.37 5.14 4.06
N VAL A 143 -11.54 4.87 5.36
CA VAL A 143 -12.39 5.67 6.24
C VAL A 143 -11.80 7.06 6.45
N ALA A 144 -10.49 7.15 6.75
CA ALA A 144 -9.82 8.42 6.99
C ALA A 144 -9.86 9.35 5.76
N ASN A 145 -9.87 8.79 4.55
CA ASN A 145 -9.85 9.53 3.30
C ASN A 145 -11.20 9.58 2.59
N ARG A 146 -12.32 9.21 3.24
CA ARG A 146 -13.64 9.10 2.60
C ARG A 146 -14.03 10.37 1.84
N ASN A 147 -13.98 11.53 2.50
CA ASN A 147 -14.39 12.81 1.90
C ASN A 147 -13.52 13.17 0.69
N LEU A 148 -12.21 12.89 0.79
CA LEU A 148 -11.27 13.12 -0.30
C LEU A 148 -11.57 12.23 -1.51
N ILE A 149 -11.92 10.96 -1.28
CA ILE A 149 -12.31 9.99 -2.31
C ILE A 149 -13.63 10.40 -2.97
N GLU A 150 -14.61 10.85 -2.18
CA GLU A 150 -15.90 11.32 -2.69
C GLU A 150 -15.74 12.55 -3.58
N HIS A 151 -14.97 13.54 -3.12
CA HIS A 151 -14.66 14.75 -3.89
C HIS A 151 -13.87 14.43 -5.16
N ALA A 152 -12.89 13.51 -5.09
CA ALA A 152 -12.15 13.04 -6.25
C ALA A 152 -13.05 12.36 -7.29
N THR A 153 -14.02 11.57 -6.84
CA THR A 153 -14.98 10.87 -7.71
C THR A 153 -15.89 11.88 -8.42
N GLN A 154 -16.44 12.85 -7.68
CA GLN A 154 -17.34 13.87 -8.23
C GLN A 154 -16.65 14.77 -9.26
N ASN A 155 -15.38 15.11 -9.02
CA ASN A 155 -14.63 16.02 -9.88
C ASN A 155 -13.77 15.31 -10.93
N SER A 156 -13.80 13.97 -10.98
CA SER A 156 -12.95 13.15 -11.86
C SER A 156 -11.46 13.52 -11.78
N ARG A 157 -10.94 13.66 -10.55
CA ARG A 157 -9.54 14.01 -10.29
C ARG A 157 -8.84 12.94 -9.47
N THR A 158 -7.53 12.77 -9.67
CA THR A 158 -6.70 11.95 -8.80
C THR A 158 -6.37 12.72 -7.51
N PRO A 159 -6.78 12.24 -6.33
CA PRO A 159 -6.49 12.89 -5.06
C PRO A 159 -5.03 12.64 -4.65
N THR A 160 -4.50 13.51 -3.78
CA THR A 160 -3.23 13.28 -3.08
C THR A 160 -3.52 12.79 -1.67
N PHE A 161 -3.01 11.61 -1.32
CA PHE A 161 -3.22 10.99 -0.02
C PHE A 161 -2.09 11.33 0.96
N PRO A 162 -2.35 11.31 2.28
CA PRO A 162 -1.29 11.47 3.27
C PRO A 162 -0.29 10.31 3.20
N SER A 163 0.97 10.60 3.49
CA SER A 163 2.04 9.59 3.54
C SER A 163 1.96 8.72 4.80
N SER A 164 1.17 9.10 5.80
CA SER A 164 1.00 8.33 7.03
C SER A 164 -0.34 8.57 7.72
N LEU A 165 -0.88 7.53 8.37
CA LEU A 165 -2.04 7.58 9.25
C LEU A 165 -1.74 6.90 10.60
N PRO A 166 -2.02 7.56 11.74
CA PRO A 166 -1.84 7.00 13.08
C PRO A 166 -2.87 5.91 13.42
#